data_AF-A0AA45C4P8-F1
#
_entry.id   AF-A0AA45C4P8-F1
#
_cell.length_a   1.000
_cell.length_b   1.000
_cell.length_c   1.000
_cell.angle_alpha   90.00
_cell.angle_beta   90.00
_cell.angle_gamma   90.00
#
_symmetry.space_group_name_H-M   'P 1'
#
loop_
_entity.id
_entity.type
_entity.pdbx_description
1 polymer ?
#
loop_
_entity_poly.entity_id
_entity_poly.type
_entity_poly.pdbx_seq_one_letter_code
_entity_poly.pdbx_strand_id
1 'polypeptide(L)'
;MDDILNIKKSDMKKMSFNKLVENLESINEYFQSTQELDIEKGLELYKKSLDFIVIAKEKLTNLEEEKRKIDEIYDNLFNDKNT
;
A
#
# COMPACT_ATOMS: atom_id res chain seq x y z
N MET A 1 7.91 13.88 -9.20
CA MET A 1 8.50 13.27 -7.97
C MET A 1 8.30 14.15 -6.75
N ASP A 2 8.47 15.47 -6.87
CA ASP A 2 8.30 16.40 -5.74
C ASP A 2 6.87 16.35 -5.17
N ASP A 3 5.87 16.18 -6.02
CA ASP A 3 4.47 15.92 -5.60
C ASP A 3 4.37 14.70 -4.68
N ILE A 4 5.06 13.61 -5.03
CA ILE A 4 5.07 12.36 -4.26
C ILE A 4 5.75 12.58 -2.90
N LEU A 5 6.89 13.28 -2.88
CA LEU A 5 7.62 13.62 -1.66
C LEU A 5 6.79 14.48 -0.69
N ASN A 6 5.88 15.31 -1.22
CA ASN A 6 5.04 16.20 -0.43
C ASN A 6 3.78 15.54 0.16
N ILE A 7 3.42 14.32 -0.26
CA ILE A 7 2.24 13.62 0.27
C ILE A 7 2.44 13.32 1.77
N LYS A 8 1.58 13.81 2.65
CA LYS A 8 1.72 13.53 4.09
C LYS A 8 1.25 12.11 4.42
N LYS A 9 1.81 11.50 5.47
CA LYS A 9 1.36 10.20 5.99
C LYS A 9 -0.15 10.15 6.25
N SER A 10 -0.74 11.25 6.74
CA SER A 10 -2.19 11.37 6.97
C SER A 10 -2.99 11.21 5.69
N ASP A 11 -2.47 11.68 4.56
CA ASP A 11 -3.14 11.64 3.27
C ASP A 11 -2.95 10.27 2.63
N MET A 12 -1.76 9.67 2.76
CA MET A 12 -1.50 8.27 2.39
C MET A 12 -2.49 7.31 3.05
N LYS A 13 -2.76 7.46 4.35
CA LYS A 13 -3.71 6.60 5.07
C LYS A 13 -5.12 6.64 4.48
N LYS A 14 -5.50 7.74 3.83
CA LYS A 14 -6.80 7.90 3.16
C LYS A 14 -6.82 7.35 1.73
N MET A 15 -5.67 7.04 1.13
CA MET A 15 -5.60 6.49 -0.22
C MET A 15 -6.13 5.06 -0.29
N SER A 16 -6.57 4.65 -1.47
CA SER A 16 -6.83 3.24 -1.77
C SER A 16 -5.52 2.45 -1.84
N PHE A 17 -5.58 1.14 -1.65
CA PHE A 17 -4.40 0.27 -1.81
C PHE A 17 -3.76 0.46 -3.19
N ASN A 18 -4.55 0.41 -4.26
CA ASN A 18 -4.07 0.61 -5.63
C ASN A 18 -3.35 1.95 -5.78
N LYS A 19 -3.87 3.03 -5.19
CA LYS A 19 -3.21 4.33 -5.30
C LYS A 19 -1.87 4.38 -4.58
N LEU A 20 -1.72 3.68 -3.46
CA LEU A 20 -0.43 3.54 -2.77
C LEU A 20 0.58 2.78 -3.66
N VAL A 21 0.13 1.72 -4.32
CA VAL A 21 0.96 0.92 -5.25
C VAL A 21 1.36 1.72 -6.48
N GLU A 22 0.45 2.46 -7.11
CA GLU A 22 0.77 3.34 -8.25
C GLU A 22 1.86 4.37 -7.90
N ASN A 23 1.82 4.93 -6.68
CA ASN A 23 2.88 5.84 -6.23
C ASN A 23 4.23 5.11 -6.06
N LEU A 24 4.23 3.87 -5.58
CA LEU A 24 5.44 3.05 -5.48
C LEU A 24 6.00 2.71 -6.86
N GLU A 25 5.14 2.36 -7.82
CA GLU A 25 5.52 2.10 -9.21
C GLU A 25 6.14 3.35 -9.83
N SER A 26 5.54 4.52 -9.62
CA SER A 26 6.08 5.81 -10.08
C SER A 26 7.47 6.10 -9.52
N ILE A 27 7.71 5.76 -8.24
CA ILE A 27 9.05 5.91 -7.63
C ILE A 27 10.03 4.91 -8.24
N ASN A 28 9.61 3.66 -8.43
CA ASN A 28 10.45 2.63 -9.04
C ASN A 28 10.84 2.99 -10.49
N GLU A 29 9.88 3.49 -11.27
CA GLU A 29 10.12 4.00 -12.63
C GLU A 29 11.16 5.12 -12.63
N TYR A 30 11.08 6.07 -11.68
CA TYR A 30 12.10 7.12 -11.54
C TYR A 30 13.50 6.53 -11.35
N PHE A 31 13.68 5.52 -10.50
CA PHE A 31 14.98 4.88 -10.31
C PHE A 31 15.47 4.13 -11.57
N GLN A 32 14.56 3.56 -12.35
CA GLN A 32 14.90 2.81 -13.56
C GLN A 32 15.19 3.72 -14.76
N SER A 33 14.51 4.86 -14.86
CA SER A 33 14.62 5.78 -15.99
C SER A 33 15.77 6.80 -15.86
N THR A 34 16.34 6.93 -14.67
CA THR A 34 17.30 8.00 -14.38
C THR A 34 18.73 7.55 -14.70
N GLN A 35 19.35 8.25 -15.66
CA GLN A 35 20.71 7.94 -16.15
C GLN A 35 21.81 8.42 -15.17
N GLU A 36 21.56 9.54 -14.46
CA GLU A 36 22.38 10.01 -13.34
C GLU A 36 21.47 10.30 -12.14
N LEU A 37 21.53 9.43 -11.14
CA LEU A 37 20.69 9.53 -9.95
C LEU A 37 21.24 10.59 -9.00
N ASP A 38 20.46 11.63 -8.74
CA ASP A 38 20.65 12.48 -7.57
C ASP A 38 20.45 11.62 -6.30
N ILE A 39 21.55 11.39 -5.58
CA ILE A 39 21.60 10.50 -4.40
C ILE A 39 20.74 11.05 -3.25
N GLU A 40 20.72 12.36 -3.04
CA GLU A 40 19.94 12.97 -1.95
C GLU A 40 18.45 12.78 -2.22
N LYS A 41 18.01 13.12 -3.44
CA LYS A 41 16.63 12.91 -3.88
C LYS A 41 16.24 11.44 -3.88
N GLY A 42 17.14 10.56 -4.32
CA GLY A 42 16.95 9.11 -4.28
C GLY A 42 16.72 8.61 -2.86
N LEU A 43 17.51 9.06 -1.89
CA LEU A 43 17.34 8.68 -0.49
C LEU A 43 16.00 9.14 0.08
N GLU A 44 15.53 10.34 -0.27
CA GLU A 44 14.22 10.84 0.13
C GLU A 44 13.08 10.00 -0.45
N LEU A 45 13.15 9.66 -1.74
CA LEU A 45 12.16 8.81 -2.40
C LEU A 45 12.16 7.39 -1.83
N TYR A 46 13.31 6.87 -1.43
CA TYR A 46 13.40 5.56 -0.77
C TYR A 46 12.71 5.56 0.59
N LYS A 47 12.97 6.58 1.43
CA LYS A 47 12.26 6.77 2.70
C LYS A 47 10.76 6.93 2.48
N LYS A 48 10.37 7.65 1.43
CA LYS A 48 8.96 7.82 1.06
C LYS A 48 8.29 6.52 0.65
N SER A 49 9.00 5.69 -0.11
CA SER A 49 8.53 4.36 -0.53
C SER A 49 8.28 3.46 0.68
N LEU A 50 9.15 3.52 1.70
CA LEU A 50 8.93 2.80 2.94
C LEU A 50 7.60 3.19 3.60
N ASP A 51 7.29 4.49 3.66
CA ASP A 51 6.02 4.96 4.22
C ASP A 51 4.81 4.42 3.44
N PHE A 52 4.86 4.44 2.10
CA PHE A 52 3.82 3.87 1.26
C PHE A 52 3.64 2.35 1.49
N ILE A 53 4.73 1.59 1.54
CA ILE A 53 4.72 0.13 1.74
C ILE A 53 4.13 -0.23 3.10
N VAL A 54 4.53 0.49 4.16
CA VAL A 54 4.01 0.24 5.52
C VAL A 54 2.50 0.43 5.55
N ILE A 55 1.99 1.53 4.98
CA ILE A 55 0.56 1.83 4.97
C ILE A 55 -0.21 0.85 4.06
N ALA A 56 0.36 0.45 2.92
CA ALA A 56 -0.23 -0.55 2.05
C ALA A 56 -0.35 -1.91 2.76
N LYS A 57 0.69 -2.31 3.50
CA LYS A 57 0.68 -3.54 4.31
C LYS A 57 -0.37 -3.49 5.41
N GLU A 58 -0.47 -2.37 6.15
CA GLU A 58 -1.53 -2.18 7.16
C GLU A 58 -2.93 -2.37 6.56
N LYS A 59 -3.19 -1.79 5.38
CA LYS A 59 -4.48 -1.95 4.69
C LYS A 59 -4.74 -3.40 4.28
N LEU A 60 -3.73 -4.08 3.76
CA LEU A 60 -3.86 -5.48 3.34
C LEU A 60 -4.19 -6.39 4.54
N THR A 61 -3.48 -6.22 5.66
CA THR A 61 -3.75 -6.97 6.88
C THR A 61 -5.17 -6.75 7.38
N ASN A 62 -5.66 -5.50 7.37
CA ASN A 62 -7.04 -5.22 7.76
C ASN A 62 -8.07 -5.90 6.81
N LEU A 63 -7.82 -5.88 5.50
CA LEU A 63 -8.69 -6.54 4.52
C LEU A 63 -8.69 -8.08 4.69
N GLU A 64 -7.54 -8.68 5.00
CA GLU A 64 -7.44 -10.11 5.29
C GLU A 64 -8.26 -10.49 6.54
N GLU A 65 -8.21 -9.66 7.58
CA GLU A 65 -9.02 -9.87 8.79
C GLU A 65 -10.52 -9.70 8.53
N GLU A 66 -10.91 -8.69 7.75
CA GLU A 66 -12.31 -8.49 7.35
C GLU A 66 -12.84 -9.66 6.52
N LYS A 67 -12.06 -10.12 5.53
CA LYS A 67 -12.39 -11.30 4.73
C LYS A 67 -12.58 -12.53 5.62
N ARG A 68 -11.65 -12.79 6.55
CA ARG A 68 -11.75 -13.94 7.46
C ARG A 68 -13.07 -13.92 8.24
N LYS A 69 -13.48 -12.76 8.77
CA LYS A 69 -14.74 -12.61 9.49
C LYS A 69 -15.95 -12.88 8.59
N ILE A 70 -15.92 -12.44 7.34
CA ILE A 70 -16.99 -12.70 6.37
C ILE A 70 -17.08 -14.19 6.08
N ASP A 71 -15.94 -14.85 5.86
CA ASP A 71 -15.87 -16.31 5.61
C ASP A 71 -16.43 -17.10 6.82
N GLU A 72 -16.06 -16.75 8.05
CA GLU A 72 -16.60 -17.35 9.28
C GLU A 72 -18.14 -17.20 9.38
N ILE A 73 -18.67 -16.01 9.08
CA ILE A 73 -20.13 -15.78 9.09
C ILE A 73 -20.82 -16.61 8.00
N TYR A 74 -20.24 -16.67 6.80
CA TYR A 74 -20.76 -17.46 5.70
C TYR A 74 -20.82 -18.95 6.07
N ASP A 75 -19.74 -19.51 6.64
CA ASP A 75 -19.69 -20.90 7.05
C ASP A 75 -20.76 -21.23 8.10
N ASN A 76 -20.92 -20.40 9.13
CA ASN A 76 -21.95 -20.59 10.16
C ASN A 76 -23.38 -20.54 9.59
N LEU A 77 -23.63 -19.75 8.54
CA LEU A 77 -24.97 -19.61 7.94
C LEU A 77 -25.34 -20.77 7.00
N PHE A 78 -24.35 -21.30 6.27
CA PHE A 78 -24.60 -22.17 5.12
C PHE A 78 -23.98 -23.57 5.23
N ASN A 79 -22.97 -23.77 6.08
CA ASN A 79 -22.28 -25.06 6.22
C ASN A 79 -22.68 -25.84 7.49
N ASP A 80 -23.33 -25.22 8.48
CA ASP A 80 -23.81 -25.87 9.72
C ASP A 80 -25.11 -26.70 9.57
N LYS A 81 -25.71 -26.79 8.37
CA LYS A 81 -26.99 -27.51 8.14
C LYS A 81 -26.87 -28.99 7.77
N ASN A 82 -25.70 -29.61 7.89
CA ASN A 82 -25.46 -31.01 7.47
C ASN A 82 -25.08 -31.99 8.61
N THR A 83 -25.46 -31.70 9.85
CA THR A 83 -25.42 -32.64 11.00
C THR A 83 -26.73 -32.63 11.75
#